data_AF-A0A6B0BNM6-F1
#
_entry.id   AF-A0A6B0BNM6-F1
#
_cell.length_a   1.000
_cell.length_b   1.000
_cell.length_c   1.000
_cell.angle_alpha   90.00
_cell.angle_beta   90.00
_cell.angle_gamma   90.00
#
_symmetry.space_group_name_H-M   'P 1'
#
loop_
_entity.id
_entity.type
_entity.pdbx_description
1 polymer ?
#
loop_
_entity_poly.entity_id
_entity_poly.type
_entity_poly.pdbx_seq_one_letter_code
_entity_poly.pdbx_strand_id
1 'polypeptide(L)'
;MSQDVNELSKQPTPDKAEDNAFFPSPYSLSQYTAPKTDFDGVEHKGAYKDGKWKVLMIATEERYVLLENGKMFSTGNHPVEMLLPLHHLMEAGFDVDVATLSGYPAKLELWAMPTEDEAVISTYNKLKEKLKQPKKLADVIKNKLGPDSDYLSVFIPGGHATVVGISESEDVQQTLDWALENDRFIVTLCHGPAALLSAGLNREKSP
;
A
#
# COMPACT_ATOMS: atom_id res chain seq x y z
N MET A 1 -16.15 -21.94 -31.89
CA MET A 1 -15.74 -21.16 -30.72
C MET A 1 -15.38 -22.18 -29.65
N SER A 2 -14.10 -22.46 -29.41
CA SER A 2 -13.72 -23.31 -28.28
C SER A 2 -14.09 -22.56 -27.01
N GLN A 3 -14.95 -23.15 -26.19
CA GLN A 3 -15.15 -22.68 -24.83
C GLN A 3 -13.91 -23.14 -24.06
N ASP A 4 -12.94 -22.25 -23.87
CA ASP A 4 -11.77 -22.54 -23.05
C ASP A 4 -12.22 -22.67 -21.59
N VAL A 5 -12.47 -23.91 -21.17
CA VAL A 5 -12.78 -24.23 -19.77
C VAL A 5 -11.47 -24.12 -18.99
N ASN A 6 -11.34 -23.09 -18.16
CA ASN A 6 -10.17 -22.90 -17.31
C ASN A 6 -10.12 -24.02 -16.25
N GLU A 7 -9.14 -24.91 -16.37
CA GLU A 7 -8.97 -26.10 -15.51
C GLU A 7 -8.33 -25.79 -14.14
N LEU A 8 -7.99 -24.53 -13.86
CA LEU A 8 -7.31 -24.16 -12.63
C LEU A 8 -8.20 -24.38 -11.39
N SER A 9 -7.57 -24.87 -10.31
CA SER A 9 -8.25 -25.09 -9.03
C SER A 9 -8.79 -23.79 -8.45
N LYS A 10 -10.01 -23.85 -7.90
CA LYS A 10 -10.64 -22.78 -7.12
C LYS A 10 -10.36 -22.90 -5.61
N GLN A 11 -9.65 -23.93 -5.18
CA GLN A 11 -9.25 -24.06 -3.77
C GLN A 11 -8.12 -23.08 -3.44
N PRO A 12 -8.20 -22.34 -2.31
CA PRO A 12 -7.11 -21.50 -1.83
C PRO A 12 -5.82 -22.32 -1.64
N THR A 13 -4.68 -21.72 -1.96
CA THR A 13 -3.38 -22.39 -1.87
C THR A 13 -2.82 -22.22 -0.46
N PRO A 14 -2.45 -23.27 0.27
CA PRO A 14 -1.86 -23.13 1.60
C PRO A 14 -0.58 -22.28 1.58
N ASP A 15 -0.47 -21.32 2.49
CA ASP A 15 0.78 -20.61 2.77
C ASP A 15 1.57 -21.41 3.81
N LYS A 16 2.75 -21.90 3.44
CA LYS A 16 3.57 -22.74 4.33
C LYS A 16 4.30 -21.96 5.41
N ALA A 17 4.31 -20.63 5.34
CA ALA A 17 4.94 -19.80 6.34
C ALA A 17 4.09 -19.63 7.61
N GLU A 18 2.78 -19.94 7.55
CA GLU A 18 1.84 -19.69 8.65
C GLU A 18 0.81 -20.81 8.79
N ASP A 19 0.33 -21.03 10.02
CA ASP A 19 -0.69 -22.03 10.30
C ASP A 19 -2.07 -21.61 9.77
N ASN A 20 -2.77 -22.55 9.13
CA ASN A 20 -4.13 -22.34 8.60
C ASN A 20 -4.30 -21.06 7.74
N ALA A 21 -3.22 -20.64 7.07
CA ALA A 21 -3.17 -19.49 6.19
C ALA A 21 -3.17 -19.90 4.72
N PHE A 22 -3.79 -19.09 3.87
CA PHE A 22 -3.94 -19.40 2.46
C PHE A 22 -3.70 -18.19 1.57
N PHE A 23 -2.94 -18.37 0.51
CA PHE A 23 -2.93 -17.52 -0.67
C PHE A 23 -4.23 -17.67 -1.47
N PRO A 24 -4.50 -16.76 -2.43
CA PRO A 24 -5.59 -16.94 -3.37
C PRO A 24 -5.51 -18.27 -4.14
N SER A 25 -6.66 -18.70 -4.68
CA SER A 25 -6.71 -19.90 -5.53
C SER A 25 -5.99 -19.69 -6.87
N PRO A 26 -5.45 -20.76 -7.49
CA PRO A 26 -4.88 -20.67 -8.84
C PRO A 26 -5.85 -20.05 -9.86
N TYR A 27 -7.13 -20.40 -9.81
CA TYR A 27 -8.15 -19.80 -10.66
C TYR A 27 -8.26 -18.29 -10.44
N SER A 28 -8.39 -17.82 -9.20
CA SER A 28 -8.50 -16.37 -8.93
C SER A 28 -7.27 -15.60 -9.35
N LEU A 29 -6.07 -16.17 -9.21
CA LEU A 29 -4.84 -15.54 -9.70
C LEU A 29 -4.91 -15.32 -11.22
N SER A 30 -5.38 -16.31 -11.98
CA SER A 30 -5.54 -16.16 -13.44
C SER A 30 -6.54 -15.09 -13.89
N GLN A 31 -7.42 -14.64 -13.00
CA GLN A 31 -8.45 -13.64 -13.31
C GLN A 31 -8.06 -12.24 -12.87
N TYR A 32 -7.34 -12.13 -11.75
CA TYR A 32 -7.10 -10.85 -11.07
C TYR A 32 -5.64 -10.43 -11.03
N THR A 33 -4.73 -11.27 -11.50
CA THR A 33 -3.32 -10.91 -11.67
C THR A 33 -2.90 -11.09 -13.13
N ALA A 34 -1.89 -10.33 -13.52
CA ALA A 34 -1.35 -10.36 -14.87
C ALA A 34 0.18 -10.16 -14.80
N PRO A 35 0.93 -10.68 -15.78
CA PRO A 35 2.37 -10.48 -15.83
C PRO A 35 2.76 -9.01 -16.08
N LYS A 36 1.85 -8.20 -16.65
CA LYS A 36 2.02 -6.77 -16.94
C LYS A 36 0.81 -5.95 -16.49
N THR A 37 1.03 -4.67 -16.24
CA THR A 37 -0.06 -3.70 -16.01
C THR A 37 -0.56 -3.11 -17.32
N ASP A 38 -1.53 -2.22 -17.24
CA ASP A 38 -2.04 -1.37 -18.32
C ASP A 38 -1.29 -0.03 -18.45
N PHE A 39 -0.17 0.14 -17.74
CA PHE A 39 0.65 1.34 -17.79
C PHE A 39 1.09 1.71 -19.22
N ASP A 40 0.82 2.96 -19.61
CA ASP A 40 1.06 3.48 -20.96
C ASP A 40 2.00 4.70 -21.01
N GLY A 41 2.51 5.15 -19.85
CA GLY A 41 3.52 6.20 -19.75
C GLY A 41 3.29 7.18 -18.60
N VAL A 42 4.20 8.15 -18.45
CA VAL A 42 4.08 9.24 -17.46
C VAL A 42 3.94 10.57 -18.19
N GLU A 43 2.94 11.36 -17.79
CA GLU A 43 2.61 12.65 -18.43
C GLU A 43 3.56 13.80 -18.05
N HIS A 44 4.09 13.80 -16.82
CA HIS A 44 4.76 14.97 -16.22
C HIS A 44 6.19 14.70 -15.76
N LYS A 45 6.95 13.93 -16.54
CA LYS A 45 8.32 13.55 -16.19
C LYS A 45 9.21 14.78 -15.94
N GLY A 46 9.79 14.87 -14.74
CA GLY A 46 10.69 15.95 -14.31
C GLY A 46 10.02 17.32 -14.18
N ALA A 47 8.69 17.38 -14.02
CA ALA A 47 7.95 18.62 -13.89
C ALA A 47 8.27 19.36 -12.57
N TYR A 48 8.44 18.63 -11.46
CA TYR A 48 8.85 19.18 -10.18
C TYR A 48 10.37 19.05 -9.99
N LYS A 49 11.06 20.17 -9.77
CA LYS A 49 12.55 20.22 -9.77
C LYS A 49 13.17 20.70 -8.47
N ASP A 50 12.40 21.36 -7.60
CA ASP A 50 12.94 21.96 -6.37
C ASP A 50 13.34 20.90 -5.33
N GLY A 51 12.80 19.68 -5.43
CA GLY A 51 13.24 18.53 -4.64
C GLY A 51 12.90 18.60 -3.15
N LYS A 52 12.09 19.57 -2.71
CA LYS A 52 11.62 19.72 -1.33
C LYS A 52 10.46 18.75 -1.04
N TRP A 53 9.43 18.76 -1.88
CA TRP A 53 8.18 18.04 -1.63
C TRP A 53 8.35 16.53 -1.81
N LYS A 54 7.77 15.80 -0.87
CA LYS A 54 7.81 14.33 -0.81
C LYS A 54 6.44 13.73 -0.55
N VAL A 55 6.34 12.43 -0.80
CA VAL A 55 5.19 11.58 -0.46
C VAL A 55 5.54 10.76 0.78
N LEU A 56 4.67 10.78 1.79
CA LEU A 56 4.71 9.84 2.90
C LEU A 56 3.78 8.66 2.57
N MET A 57 4.34 7.48 2.31
CA MET A 57 3.56 6.26 2.17
C MET A 57 3.40 5.57 3.53
N ILE A 58 2.15 5.33 3.94
CA ILE A 58 1.83 4.44 5.07
C ILE A 58 1.49 3.07 4.48
N ALA A 59 2.38 2.10 4.69
CA ALA A 59 2.20 0.72 4.24
C ALA A 59 1.77 -0.19 5.39
N THR A 60 1.21 -1.33 5.04
CA THR A 60 0.85 -2.41 5.96
C THR A 60 2.08 -3.21 6.36
N GLU A 61 2.13 -3.63 7.62
CA GLU A 61 3.20 -4.46 8.16
C GLU A 61 2.75 -5.84 8.62
N GLU A 62 1.45 -6.11 8.59
CA GLU A 62 0.86 -7.43 8.81
C GLU A 62 0.44 -8.03 7.46
N ARG A 63 0.68 -9.33 7.26
CA ARG A 63 0.31 -10.08 6.06
C ARG A 63 -1.00 -10.83 6.23
N TYR A 64 -1.31 -11.30 7.43
CA TYR A 64 -2.36 -12.27 7.66
C TYR A 64 -3.61 -11.61 8.20
N VAL A 65 -4.72 -11.74 7.47
CA VAL A 65 -6.03 -11.28 7.90
C VAL A 65 -6.84 -12.48 8.40
N LEU A 66 -7.22 -12.46 9.68
CA LEU A 66 -8.11 -13.47 10.25
C LEU A 66 -9.52 -13.31 9.66
N LEU A 67 -10.07 -14.42 9.16
CA LEU A 67 -11.41 -14.48 8.58
C LEU A 67 -12.42 -15.05 9.59
N GLU A 68 -13.71 -14.81 9.37
CA GLU A 68 -14.80 -15.29 10.24
C GLU A 68 -14.80 -16.81 10.44
N ASN A 69 -14.31 -17.58 9.46
CA ASN A 69 -14.22 -19.04 9.53
C ASN A 69 -12.95 -19.55 10.23
N GLY A 70 -12.16 -18.66 10.85
CA GLY A 70 -10.95 -19.00 11.58
C GLY A 70 -9.71 -19.25 10.72
N LYS A 71 -9.80 -19.12 9.40
CA LYS A 71 -8.63 -19.16 8.49
C LYS A 71 -7.98 -17.81 8.38
N MET A 72 -6.71 -17.77 7.95
CA MET A 72 -6.03 -16.53 7.61
C MET A 72 -5.90 -16.36 6.10
N PHE A 73 -6.19 -15.17 5.60
CA PHE A 73 -5.84 -14.78 4.23
C PHE A 73 -4.42 -14.23 4.19
N SER A 74 -3.55 -14.83 3.37
CA SER A 74 -2.17 -14.37 3.17
C SER A 74 -2.11 -13.26 2.11
N THR A 75 -2.09 -12.02 2.59
CA THR A 75 -2.21 -10.79 1.81
C THR A 75 -1.01 -9.84 2.02
N GLY A 76 -1.26 -8.54 2.14
CA GLY A 76 -0.29 -7.45 2.14
C GLY A 76 -0.90 -6.26 1.40
N ASN A 77 -0.08 -5.23 1.13
CA ASN A 77 -0.46 -4.23 0.15
C ASN A 77 -0.40 -4.81 -1.28
N HIS A 78 -1.32 -4.38 -2.14
CA HIS A 78 -1.33 -4.80 -3.54
C HIS A 78 -0.19 -4.10 -4.30
N PRO A 79 0.73 -4.83 -4.96
CA PRO A 79 1.94 -4.24 -5.52
C PRO A 79 1.66 -3.24 -6.64
N VAL A 80 0.67 -3.49 -7.51
CA VAL A 80 0.31 -2.54 -8.58
C VAL A 80 -0.28 -1.25 -8.01
N GLU A 81 -1.17 -1.38 -7.03
CA GLU A 81 -1.80 -0.23 -6.38
C GLU A 81 -0.77 0.61 -5.63
N MET A 82 0.27 0.00 -5.07
CA MET A 82 1.38 0.70 -4.44
C MET A 82 2.31 1.35 -5.45
N LEU A 83 2.83 0.56 -6.39
CA LEU A 83 4.02 0.93 -7.13
C LEU A 83 3.71 1.76 -8.36
N LEU A 84 2.52 1.64 -8.96
CA LEU A 84 2.19 2.39 -10.15
C LEU A 84 1.93 3.88 -9.84
N PRO A 85 1.10 4.25 -8.84
CA PRO A 85 0.97 5.65 -8.43
C PRO A 85 2.32 6.26 -8.02
N LEU A 86 3.15 5.51 -7.29
CA LEU A 86 4.49 5.98 -6.90
C LEU A 86 5.42 6.13 -8.11
N HIS A 87 5.31 5.29 -9.14
CA HIS A 87 6.07 5.46 -10.37
C HIS A 87 5.79 6.82 -11.01
N HIS A 88 4.51 7.19 -11.17
CA HIS A 88 4.12 8.50 -11.70
C HIS A 88 4.67 9.66 -10.84
N LEU A 89 4.53 9.57 -9.51
CA LEU A 89 4.97 10.62 -8.59
C LEU A 89 6.51 10.76 -8.58
N MET A 90 7.24 9.65 -8.58
CA MET A 90 8.69 9.65 -8.60
C MET A 90 9.24 10.17 -9.93
N GLU A 91 8.65 9.78 -11.06
CA GLU A 91 9.05 10.30 -12.38
C GLU A 91 8.72 11.81 -12.51
N ALA A 92 7.69 12.30 -11.84
CA ALA A 92 7.38 13.73 -11.76
C ALA A 92 8.37 14.54 -10.91
N GLY A 93 9.11 13.88 -10.01
CA GLY A 93 10.19 14.48 -9.21
C GLY A 93 9.97 14.44 -7.69
N PHE A 94 8.94 13.74 -7.19
CA PHE A 94 8.67 13.62 -5.75
C PHE A 94 9.37 12.38 -5.16
N ASP A 95 10.19 12.54 -4.12
CA ASP A 95 10.74 11.39 -3.38
C ASP A 95 9.67 10.80 -2.44
N VAL A 96 9.85 9.52 -2.08
CA VAL A 96 8.91 8.76 -1.27
C VAL A 96 9.59 8.29 0.01
N ASP A 97 9.04 8.66 1.16
CA ASP A 97 9.38 8.02 2.43
C ASP A 97 8.33 6.94 2.74
N VAL A 98 8.79 5.80 3.27
CA VAL A 98 7.91 4.68 3.64
C VAL A 98 7.86 4.58 5.16
N ALA A 99 6.66 4.48 5.71
CA ALA A 99 6.43 4.21 7.12
C ALA A 99 5.44 3.06 7.31
N THR A 100 5.60 2.36 8.42
CA THR A 100 4.60 1.42 8.97
C THR A 100 4.41 1.73 10.45
N LEU A 101 3.37 1.18 11.07
CA LEU A 101 3.03 1.51 12.47
C LEU A 101 4.18 1.21 13.45
N SER A 102 4.84 0.07 13.28
CA SER A 102 5.91 -0.40 14.17
C SER A 102 7.31 -0.28 13.57
N GLY A 103 7.42 0.12 12.29
CA GLY A 103 8.69 0.10 11.55
C GLY A 103 9.09 -1.30 11.07
N TYR A 104 8.19 -2.28 11.15
CA TYR A 104 8.43 -3.60 10.57
C TYR A 104 8.37 -3.56 9.04
N PRO A 105 9.04 -4.49 8.32
CA PRO A 105 9.03 -4.49 6.86
C PRO A 105 7.62 -4.45 6.28
N ALA A 106 7.40 -3.64 5.25
CA ALA A 106 6.13 -3.61 4.53
C ALA A 106 5.83 -4.99 3.95
N LYS A 107 4.57 -5.42 4.03
CA LYS A 107 4.12 -6.71 3.48
C LYS A 107 3.38 -6.47 2.17
N LEU A 108 3.71 -7.27 1.16
CA LEU A 108 3.15 -7.17 -0.19
C LEU A 108 2.47 -8.49 -0.56
N GLU A 109 1.40 -8.37 -1.34
CA GLU A 109 0.77 -9.47 -2.09
C GLU A 109 1.67 -9.87 -3.27
N LEU A 110 2.81 -10.51 -2.98
CA LEU A 110 3.80 -10.84 -4.01
C LEU A 110 3.27 -11.79 -5.10
N TRP A 111 2.18 -12.52 -4.81
CA TRP A 111 1.45 -13.32 -5.79
C TRP A 111 0.72 -12.49 -6.87
N ALA A 112 0.61 -11.17 -6.69
CA ALA A 112 0.08 -10.21 -7.66
C ALA A 112 1.14 -9.30 -8.29
N MET A 113 2.44 -9.55 -8.06
CA MET A 113 3.51 -8.74 -8.63
C MET A 113 3.59 -8.95 -10.16
N PRO A 114 3.45 -7.92 -11.00
CA PRO A 114 3.56 -8.05 -12.45
C PRO A 114 5.03 -8.16 -12.85
N THR A 115 5.56 -9.38 -12.85
CA THR A 115 7.01 -9.65 -12.99
C THR A 115 7.60 -9.28 -14.34
N GLU A 116 6.78 -9.04 -15.37
CA GLU A 116 7.22 -8.63 -16.71
C GLU A 116 7.02 -7.12 -16.97
N ASP A 117 6.59 -6.37 -15.96
CA ASP A 117 6.39 -4.92 -16.05
C ASP A 117 7.62 -4.14 -15.54
N GLU A 118 8.37 -3.56 -16.47
CA GLU A 118 9.63 -2.87 -16.14
C GLU A 118 9.42 -1.61 -15.28
N ALA A 119 8.31 -0.89 -15.45
CA ALA A 119 8.02 0.32 -14.68
C ALA A 119 7.74 -0.04 -13.21
N VAL A 120 6.92 -1.07 -13.00
CA VAL A 120 6.61 -1.56 -11.64
C VAL A 120 7.84 -2.17 -10.97
N ILE A 121 8.58 -3.05 -11.67
CA ILE A 121 9.74 -3.73 -11.08
C ILE A 121 10.89 -2.76 -10.81
N SER A 122 11.14 -1.78 -11.68
CA SER A 122 12.16 -0.76 -11.42
C SER A 122 11.79 0.11 -10.21
N THR A 123 10.51 0.47 -10.07
CA THR A 123 10.01 1.24 -8.91
C THR A 123 10.11 0.44 -7.62
N TYR A 124 9.73 -0.84 -7.64
CA TYR A 124 9.93 -1.75 -6.52
C TYR A 124 11.40 -1.81 -6.08
N ASN A 125 12.32 -1.97 -7.03
CA ASN A 125 13.75 -2.04 -6.73
C ASN A 125 14.30 -0.74 -6.14
N LYS A 126 13.85 0.43 -6.62
CA LYS A 126 14.20 1.75 -6.04
C LYS A 126 13.71 1.89 -4.59
N LEU A 127 12.54 1.34 -4.27
CA LEU A 127 11.93 1.43 -2.93
C LEU A 127 12.30 0.29 -1.99
N LYS A 128 13.00 -0.74 -2.47
CA LYS A 128 13.21 -2.02 -1.77
C LYS A 128 13.81 -1.85 -0.38
N GLU A 129 14.81 -0.99 -0.23
CA GLU A 129 15.44 -0.72 1.07
C GLU A 129 14.46 -0.04 2.03
N LYS A 130 13.72 0.97 1.55
CA LYS A 130 12.71 1.68 2.36
C LYS A 130 11.53 0.76 2.73
N LEU A 131 11.16 -0.20 1.88
CA LEU A 131 10.12 -1.20 2.17
C LEU A 131 10.59 -2.24 3.20
N LYS A 132 11.87 -2.62 3.18
CA LYS A 132 12.45 -3.57 4.13
C LYS A 132 12.75 -2.95 5.49
N GLN A 133 13.07 -1.65 5.51
CA GLN A 133 13.40 -0.89 6.70
C GLN A 133 12.61 0.42 6.70
N PRO A 134 11.27 0.36 6.85
CA PRO A 134 10.45 1.55 6.86
C PRO A 134 10.68 2.34 8.16
N LYS A 135 10.31 3.62 8.12
CA LYS A 135 10.22 4.43 9.33
C LYS A 135 9.08 3.90 10.22
N LYS A 136 9.19 4.08 11.53
CA LYS A 136 8.05 3.95 12.43
C LYS A 136 7.17 5.19 12.31
N LEU A 137 5.86 5.05 12.14
CA LEU A 137 4.95 6.17 11.91
C LEU A 137 4.99 7.19 13.06
N ALA A 138 4.99 6.74 14.31
CA ALA A 138 5.17 7.60 15.49
C ALA A 138 6.41 8.50 15.42
N ASP A 139 7.54 8.00 14.89
CA ASP A 139 8.76 8.80 14.74
C ASP A 139 8.63 9.84 13.61
N VAL A 140 7.86 9.53 12.57
CA VAL A 140 7.54 10.48 11.51
C VAL A 140 6.66 11.60 12.06
N ILE A 141 5.61 11.26 12.82
CA ILE A 141 4.72 12.23 13.47
C ILE A 141 5.53 13.20 14.33
N LYS A 142 6.36 12.66 15.22
CA LYS A 142 7.15 13.45 16.16
C LYS A 142 8.15 14.38 15.48
N ASN A 143 8.81 13.93 14.41
CA ASN A 143 10.03 14.58 13.91
C ASN A 143 9.91 15.18 12.51
N LYS A 144 8.85 14.86 11.76
CA LYS A 144 8.74 15.16 10.32
C LYS A 144 7.39 15.73 9.90
N LEU A 145 6.35 15.68 10.74
CA LEU A 145 5.09 16.39 10.50
C LEU A 145 5.15 17.82 11.07
N GLY A 146 4.01 18.51 11.12
CA GLY A 146 3.90 19.94 11.42
C GLY A 146 3.75 20.82 10.18
N PRO A 147 3.57 22.14 10.35
CA PRO A 147 3.28 23.05 9.24
C PRO A 147 4.42 23.19 8.23
N ASP A 148 5.67 23.08 8.70
CA ASP A 148 6.88 23.17 7.86
C ASP A 148 7.32 21.82 7.27
N SER A 149 6.50 20.78 7.42
CA SER A 149 6.79 19.44 6.88
C SER A 149 7.01 19.47 5.37
N ASP A 150 7.99 18.70 4.90
CA ASP A 150 8.28 18.48 3.48
C ASP A 150 7.34 17.47 2.81
N TYR A 151 6.40 16.86 3.55
CA TYR A 151 5.42 15.98 2.97
C TYR A 151 4.25 16.79 2.39
N LEU A 152 4.05 16.63 1.08
CA LEU A 152 2.93 17.25 0.36
C LEU A 152 1.71 16.32 0.33
N SER A 153 1.94 15.01 0.43
CA SER A 153 0.87 14.01 0.35
C SER A 153 1.14 12.83 1.27
N VAL A 154 0.06 12.30 1.85
CA VAL A 154 0.00 10.98 2.48
C VAL A 154 -0.59 10.02 1.47
N PHE A 155 0.12 8.93 1.19
CA PHE A 155 -0.33 7.87 0.31
C PHE A 155 -0.57 6.58 1.09
N ILE A 156 -1.75 5.99 0.94
CA ILE A 156 -2.13 4.76 1.63
C ILE A 156 -2.62 3.77 0.56
N PRO A 157 -1.74 2.89 0.03
CA PRO A 157 -2.15 1.89 -0.95
C PRO A 157 -3.10 0.86 -0.34
N GLY A 158 -3.91 0.21 -1.18
CA GLY A 158 -4.78 -0.87 -0.76
C GLY A 158 -4.09 -2.23 -0.73
N GLY A 159 -4.82 -3.28 -1.10
CA GLY A 159 -4.58 -4.66 -0.65
C GLY A 159 -5.28 -4.93 0.70
N HIS A 160 -5.70 -6.18 0.91
CA HIS A 160 -6.61 -6.50 2.03
C HIS A 160 -5.96 -6.33 3.40
N ALA A 161 -4.63 -6.39 3.52
CA ALA A 161 -3.93 -6.15 4.78
C ALA A 161 -4.19 -4.77 5.41
N THR A 162 -4.69 -3.81 4.62
CA THR A 162 -5.01 -2.45 5.10
C THR A 162 -6.07 -2.46 6.20
N VAL A 163 -6.87 -3.52 6.30
CA VAL A 163 -7.88 -3.67 7.35
C VAL A 163 -7.29 -4.02 8.73
N VAL A 164 -5.99 -4.25 8.83
CA VAL A 164 -5.32 -4.64 10.08
C VAL A 164 -4.43 -3.52 10.59
N GLY A 165 -4.70 -3.06 11.81
CA GLY A 165 -3.92 -2.04 12.50
C GLY A 165 -4.17 -0.62 11.99
N ILE A 166 -3.89 -0.32 10.70
CA ILE A 166 -3.95 1.06 10.19
C ILE A 166 -5.38 1.63 10.12
N SER A 167 -6.42 0.79 10.14
CA SER A 167 -7.83 1.19 10.22
C SER A 167 -8.29 1.62 11.61
N GLU A 168 -7.49 1.38 12.65
CA GLU A 168 -7.82 1.64 14.05
C GLU A 168 -6.63 2.22 14.83
N SER A 169 -5.78 3.01 14.16
CA SER A 169 -4.53 3.52 14.71
C SER A 169 -4.59 5.01 15.06
N GLU A 170 -4.23 5.35 16.30
CA GLU A 170 -4.08 6.75 16.74
C GLU A 170 -2.95 7.48 15.98
N ASP A 171 -1.90 6.78 15.55
CA ASP A 171 -0.83 7.36 14.73
C ASP A 171 -1.35 7.72 13.32
N VAL A 172 -2.19 6.87 12.73
CA VAL A 172 -2.86 7.16 11.46
C VAL A 172 -3.85 8.31 11.64
N GLN A 173 -4.63 8.32 12.72
CA GLN A 173 -5.54 9.42 13.05
C GLN A 173 -4.80 10.77 13.08
N GLN A 174 -3.71 10.87 13.85
CA GLN A 174 -2.90 12.09 13.94
C GLN A 174 -2.31 12.50 12.59
N THR A 175 -1.92 11.53 11.76
CA THR A 175 -1.39 11.81 10.41
C THR A 175 -2.48 12.35 9.48
N LEU A 176 -3.71 11.83 9.57
CA LEU A 176 -4.84 12.33 8.79
C LEU A 176 -5.28 13.73 9.25
N ASP A 177 -5.33 13.96 10.56
CA ASP A 177 -5.61 15.29 11.13
C ASP A 177 -4.57 16.31 10.66
N TRP A 178 -3.28 15.98 10.76
CA TRP A 178 -2.20 16.82 10.26
C TRP A 178 -2.39 17.16 8.77
N ALA A 179 -2.77 16.18 7.95
CA ALA A 179 -2.96 16.42 6.54
C ALA A 179 -4.10 17.42 6.27
N LEU A 180 -5.22 17.29 6.97
CA LEU A 180 -6.36 18.22 6.86
C LEU A 180 -6.01 19.62 7.38
N GLU A 181 -5.39 19.71 8.56
CA GLU A 181 -5.03 20.98 9.20
C GLU A 181 -4.01 21.80 8.39
N ASN A 182 -3.19 21.12 7.59
CA ASN A 182 -2.09 21.73 6.84
C ASN A 182 -2.34 21.72 5.32
N ASP A 183 -3.58 21.47 4.88
CA ASP A 183 -3.96 21.47 3.46
C ASP A 183 -3.05 20.55 2.61
N ARG A 184 -2.91 19.30 3.05
CA ARG A 184 -2.12 18.25 2.39
C ARG A 184 -3.02 17.20 1.77
N PHE A 185 -2.52 16.54 0.73
CA PHE A 185 -3.31 15.54 0.01
C PHE A 185 -3.35 14.20 0.75
N ILE A 186 -4.53 13.59 0.80
CA ILE A 186 -4.71 12.20 1.23
C ILE A 186 -5.08 11.39 -0.03
N VAL A 187 -4.21 10.47 -0.42
CA VAL A 187 -4.37 9.65 -1.63
C VAL A 187 -4.48 8.19 -1.23
N THR A 188 -5.55 7.52 -1.64
CA THR A 188 -5.79 6.12 -1.28
C THR A 188 -6.73 5.43 -2.28
N LEU A 189 -6.74 4.09 -2.30
CA LEU A 189 -7.50 3.27 -3.25
C LEU A 189 -7.78 1.85 -2.72
N CYS A 190 -8.76 1.18 -3.33
CA CYS A 190 -9.18 -0.19 -2.99
C CYS A 190 -9.62 -0.34 -1.52
N HIS A 191 -8.87 -1.08 -0.71
CA HIS A 191 -9.09 -1.20 0.74
C HIS A 191 -8.27 -0.20 1.55
N GLY A 192 -7.36 0.54 0.92
CA GLY A 192 -6.63 1.68 1.49
C GLY A 192 -7.52 2.64 2.30
N PRO A 193 -8.73 3.01 1.83
CA PRO A 193 -9.70 3.81 2.57
C PRO A 193 -10.11 3.27 3.94
N ALA A 194 -9.86 2.00 4.26
CA ALA A 194 -10.05 1.48 5.62
C ALA A 194 -9.23 2.26 6.65
N ALA A 195 -8.06 2.78 6.27
CA ALA A 195 -7.25 3.65 7.12
C ALA A 195 -7.97 4.94 7.53
N LEU A 196 -8.93 5.41 6.75
CA LEU A 196 -9.71 6.62 7.05
C LEU A 196 -10.66 6.41 8.23
N LEU A 197 -10.98 5.16 8.61
CA LEU A 197 -11.75 4.86 9.82
C LEU A 197 -11.03 5.35 11.09
N SER A 198 -9.69 5.36 11.08
CA SER A 198 -8.88 5.91 12.17
C SER A 198 -9.18 7.38 12.45
N ALA A 199 -9.64 8.16 11.47
CA ALA A 199 -10.00 9.56 11.69
C ALA A 199 -11.13 9.72 12.73
N GLY A 200 -12.04 8.73 12.81
CA GLY A 200 -13.15 8.71 13.76
C GLY A 200 -12.83 8.06 15.11
N LEU A 201 -11.61 7.56 15.33
CA LEU A 201 -11.27 6.82 16.53
C LEU A 201 -11.47 7.70 17.78
N ASN A 202 -12.23 7.19 18.75
CA ASN A 202 -12.58 7.91 19.98
C ASN A 202 -13.27 9.28 19.76
N ARG A 203 -13.97 9.48 18.63
CA ARG A 203 -14.75 10.70 18.33
C ARG A 203 -16.25 10.39 18.23
N GLU A 204 -17.08 11.33 18.65
CA GLU A 204 -18.54 11.24 18.46
C GLU A 204 -18.97 11.50 17.00
N LYS A 205 -18.16 12.26 16.24
CA LYS A 205 -18.41 12.62 14.85
C LYS A 205 -17.11 12.60 14.05
N SER A 206 -17.21 12.26 12.77
CA SER A 206 -16.10 12.41 11.83
C SER A 206 -15.71 13.89 11.70
N PRO A 207 -14.40 14.17 11.51
CA PRO A 207 -13.89 15.52 11.29
C PRO A 207 -14.41 16.16 9.99
#